data_AF-A0A9P5IZ08-F1
#
_entry.id   AF-A0A9P5IZ08-F1
#
_cell.length_a   1.000
_cell.length_b   1.000
_cell.length_c   1.000
_cell.angle_alpha   90.00
_cell.angle_beta   90.00
_cell.angle_gamma   90.00
#
_symmetry.space_group_name_H-M   'P 1'
#
loop_
_entity.id
_entity.type
_entity.pdbx_description
1 polymer ?
#
loop_
_entity_poly.entity_id
_entity_poly.type
_entity_poly.pdbx_seq_one_letter_code
_entity_poly.pdbx_strand_id
1 'polypeptide(L)'
;MGYLSRMTQWKSKLSLEDDASPLDGGNKSKLKLGLFSYPVLQAADILVHRATHVPVGEDQSQHLEFARECATNFNHAYGPHLIAPQTLLSPAKRIMSLQTPTQKMSKSHPSPISRIRLTDPPNTITKKISSALTDSQNAVSYSPSERPGVSNLLTLWSSFDTQNPKRTPAQIAEECEAKKFTLGDLKRETANAVNTGLEPIRKNYERLLGDEGYVEEVARKGGIKARENAERTMVEVREVVGF
;
A
#
# COMPACT_ATOMS: atom_id res chain seq x y z
N MET A 1 12.53 -23.07 9.28
CA MET A 1 11.86 -22.16 10.25
C MET A 1 12.57 -20.81 10.41
N GLY A 2 13.91 -20.75 10.42
CA GLY A 2 14.66 -19.54 10.77
C GLY A 2 14.34 -18.26 10.00
N TYR A 3 14.14 -18.32 8.67
CA TYR A 3 13.89 -17.12 7.88
C TYR A 3 12.51 -16.51 8.14
N LEU A 4 11.46 -17.33 8.13
CA LEU A 4 10.09 -16.90 8.42
C LEU A 4 9.94 -16.37 9.85
N SER A 5 10.62 -16.98 10.84
CA SER A 5 10.58 -16.52 12.23
C SER A 5 11.25 -15.15 12.46
N ARG A 6 12.07 -14.67 11.51
CA ARG A 6 12.75 -13.37 11.59
C ARG A 6 11.99 -12.23 10.91
N MET A 7 10.87 -12.51 10.23
CA MET A 7 10.11 -11.48 9.52
C MET A 7 9.38 -10.52 10.48
N THR A 8 9.62 -9.22 10.30
CA THR A 8 9.14 -8.16 11.20
C THR A 8 7.61 -8.00 11.16
N GLN A 9 6.98 -8.19 9.99
CA GLN A 9 5.54 -8.08 9.86
C GLN A 9 4.77 -9.11 10.68
N TRP A 10 5.32 -10.32 10.79
CA TRP A 10 4.68 -11.38 11.56
C TRP A 10 4.69 -11.06 13.05
N LYS A 11 5.83 -10.59 13.58
CA LYS A 11 5.96 -10.12 14.97
C LYS A 11 5.03 -8.94 15.26
N SER A 12 5.00 -7.95 14.37
CA SER A 12 4.13 -6.77 14.47
C SER A 12 2.63 -7.14 14.47
N LYS A 13 2.18 -8.05 13.59
CA LYS A 13 0.77 -8.47 13.53
C LYS A 13 0.33 -9.33 14.72
N LEU A 14 1.28 -9.94 15.44
CA LEU A 14 1.03 -10.67 16.68
C LEU A 14 1.21 -9.79 17.94
N SER A 15 1.56 -8.51 17.78
CA SER A 15 1.94 -7.60 18.87
C SER A 15 3.06 -8.18 19.75
N LEU A 16 4.03 -8.88 19.14
CA LEU A 16 5.18 -9.44 19.82
C LEU A 16 6.33 -8.44 19.83
N GLU A 17 7.11 -8.43 20.92
CA GLU A 17 8.40 -7.73 20.97
C GLU A 17 9.36 -8.32 19.92
N ASP A 18 10.30 -7.50 19.43
CA ASP A 18 11.23 -7.89 18.36
C ASP A 18 12.10 -9.10 18.73
N ASP A 19 12.26 -9.39 20.02
CA ASP A 19 13.10 -10.46 20.54
C ASP A 19 12.30 -11.68 21.04
N ALA A 20 10.96 -11.59 21.02
CA ALA A 20 10.11 -12.62 21.60
C ALA A 20 10.16 -13.93 20.80
N SER A 21 10.36 -15.05 21.50
CA SER A 21 10.20 -16.37 20.91
C SER A 21 8.70 -16.65 20.70
N PRO A 22 8.26 -16.92 19.46
CA PRO A 22 6.86 -17.25 19.17
C PRO A 22 6.41 -18.56 19.82
N LEU A 23 7.36 -19.39 20.24
CA LEU A 23 7.12 -20.69 20.87
C LEU A 23 6.90 -20.58 22.39
N ASP A 24 7.08 -19.38 22.97
CA ASP A 24 6.81 -19.13 24.38
C ASP A 24 5.32 -19.31 24.69
N GLY A 25 5.05 -20.03 25.79
CA GLY A 25 3.75 -20.62 26.09
C GLY A 25 2.57 -19.64 26.14
N GLY A 26 2.81 -18.36 26.41
CA GLY A 26 1.77 -17.32 26.46
C GLY A 26 1.23 -16.88 25.09
N ASN A 27 1.93 -17.16 23.98
CA ASN A 27 1.60 -16.65 22.64
C ASN A 27 1.04 -17.71 21.67
N LYS A 28 1.00 -18.99 22.09
CA LYS A 28 0.56 -20.13 21.27
C LYS A 28 -0.87 -20.00 20.72
N SER A 29 -1.79 -19.41 21.48
CA SER A 29 -3.20 -19.29 21.06
C SER A 29 -3.44 -18.28 19.93
N LYS A 30 -2.49 -17.38 19.67
CA LYS A 30 -2.58 -16.37 18.60
C LYS A 30 -1.88 -16.79 17.30
N LEU A 31 -1.13 -17.89 17.32
CA LEU A 31 -0.35 -18.37 16.18
C LEU A 31 -1.25 -19.08 15.17
N LYS A 32 -1.57 -18.39 14.07
CA LYS A 32 -2.23 -19.00 12.90
C LYS A 32 -1.17 -19.40 11.88
N LEU A 33 -1.14 -20.68 11.48
CA LEU A 33 -0.20 -21.20 10.48
C LEU A 33 -0.23 -20.36 9.19
N GLY A 34 -1.41 -20.01 8.69
CA GLY A 34 -1.54 -19.20 7.48
C GLY A 34 -0.91 -17.80 7.60
N LEU A 35 -0.91 -17.20 8.79
CA LEU A 35 -0.24 -15.92 9.02
C LEU A 35 1.29 -16.06 9.11
N PHE A 36 1.79 -17.23 9.51
CA PHE A 36 3.22 -17.52 9.51
C PHE A 36 3.73 -17.89 8.11
N SER A 37 2.94 -18.62 7.32
CA SER A 37 3.33 -19.15 6.02
C SER A 37 2.96 -18.28 4.82
N TYR A 38 2.16 -17.21 4.97
CA TYR A 38 1.79 -16.36 3.83
C TYR A 38 2.99 -15.84 3.01
N PRO A 39 4.19 -15.57 3.55
CA PRO A 39 5.31 -15.13 2.73
C PRO A 39 5.75 -16.22 1.73
N VAL A 40 5.54 -17.50 2.06
CA VAL A 40 5.76 -18.64 1.15
C VAL A 40 4.73 -18.64 0.03
N LEU A 41 3.45 -18.43 0.36
CA LEU A 41 2.41 -18.31 -0.66
C LEU A 41 2.66 -17.09 -1.56
N GLN A 42 3.05 -15.95 -0.98
CA GLN A 42 3.41 -14.75 -1.73
C GLN A 42 4.61 -14.99 -2.66
N ALA A 43 5.63 -15.73 -2.23
CA ALA A 43 6.73 -16.11 -3.11
C ALA A 43 6.24 -17.00 -4.26
N ALA A 44 5.36 -17.97 -3.99
CA ALA A 44 4.75 -18.80 -5.03
C ALA A 44 3.94 -17.95 -6.03
N ASP A 45 3.13 -17.00 -5.56
CA ASP A 45 2.33 -16.09 -6.40
C ASP A 45 3.22 -15.28 -7.36
N ILE A 46 4.43 -14.91 -6.94
CA ILE A 46 5.38 -14.15 -7.76
C ILE A 46 6.11 -15.08 -8.76
N LEU A 47 6.65 -16.19 -8.28
CA LEU A 47 7.55 -17.05 -9.03
C LEU A 47 6.81 -17.91 -10.05
N VAL A 48 5.57 -18.34 -9.77
CA VAL A 48 4.77 -19.13 -10.72
C VAL A 48 4.50 -18.36 -12.01
N HIS A 49 4.47 -17.03 -11.94
CA HIS A 49 4.31 -16.14 -13.09
C HIS A 49 5.64 -15.65 -13.68
N ARG A 50 6.78 -16.14 -13.17
CA ARG A 50 8.15 -15.73 -13.56
C ARG A 50 8.30 -14.20 -13.61
N ALA A 51 7.72 -13.51 -12.61
CA ALA A 51 7.71 -12.07 -12.59
C ALA A 51 9.15 -11.51 -12.47
N THR A 52 9.50 -10.59 -13.36
CA THR A 52 10.81 -9.92 -13.35
C THR A 52 10.86 -8.74 -12.38
N HIS A 53 9.73 -8.05 -12.19
CA HIS A 53 9.59 -6.88 -11.33
C HIS A 53 8.31 -6.98 -10.54
N VAL A 54 8.36 -6.64 -9.25
CA VAL A 54 7.18 -6.66 -8.37
C VAL A 54 7.04 -5.29 -7.70
N PRO A 55 5.97 -4.53 -8.01
CA PRO A 55 5.68 -3.27 -7.34
C PRO A 55 5.22 -3.52 -5.92
N VAL A 56 6.00 -3.06 -4.94
CA VAL A 56 5.67 -3.26 -3.53
C VAL A 56 5.92 -2.00 -2.70
N GLY A 57 5.19 -1.88 -1.60
CA GLY A 57 5.51 -0.90 -0.56
C GLY A 57 6.78 -1.30 0.20
N GLU A 58 7.42 -0.32 0.82
CA GLU A 58 8.60 -0.52 1.67
C GLU A 58 8.40 -1.61 2.74
N ASP A 59 7.17 -1.71 3.28
CA ASP A 59 6.79 -2.70 4.29
C ASP A 59 6.90 -4.15 3.78
N GLN A 60 6.82 -4.39 2.47
CA GLN A 60 6.85 -5.72 1.85
C GLN A 60 8.22 -6.12 1.32
N SER A 61 9.25 -5.26 1.48
CA SER A 61 10.61 -5.51 0.99
C SER A 61 11.20 -6.84 1.47
N GLN A 62 10.99 -7.20 2.73
CA GLN A 62 11.47 -8.46 3.32
C GLN A 62 10.82 -9.70 2.68
N HIS A 63 9.54 -9.65 2.28
CA HIS A 63 8.89 -10.78 1.62
C HIS A 63 9.41 -10.96 0.20
N LEU A 64 9.70 -9.85 -0.49
CA LEU A 64 10.25 -9.91 -1.83
C LEU A 64 11.69 -10.45 -1.82
N GLU A 65 12.47 -10.14 -0.79
CA GLU A 65 13.77 -10.77 -0.57
C GLU A 65 13.64 -12.28 -0.36
N PHE A 66 12.66 -12.72 0.43
CA PHE A 66 12.38 -14.14 0.61
C PHE A 66 12.04 -14.84 -0.73
N ALA A 67 11.26 -14.19 -1.60
CA ALA A 67 10.96 -14.73 -2.93
C ALA A 67 12.23 -14.89 -3.81
N ARG A 68 13.20 -13.96 -3.71
CA ARG A 68 14.50 -14.10 -4.40
C ARG A 68 15.32 -15.25 -3.87
N GLU A 69 15.35 -15.43 -2.55
CA GLU A 69 16.05 -16.54 -1.92
C GLU A 69 15.44 -17.87 -2.35
N CYS A 70 14.11 -17.98 -2.41
CA CYS A 70 13.43 -19.15 -2.96
C CYS A 70 13.84 -19.44 -4.41
N ALA A 71 13.86 -18.42 -5.28
CA ALA A 71 14.28 -18.59 -6.67
C ALA A 71 15.76 -19.01 -6.77
N THR A 72 16.64 -18.39 -5.98
CA THR A 72 18.08 -18.68 -5.96
C THR A 72 18.35 -20.12 -5.52
N ASN A 73 17.72 -20.54 -4.43
CA ASN A 73 17.87 -21.89 -3.88
C ASN A 73 17.32 -22.96 -4.82
N PHE A 74 16.14 -22.70 -5.42
CA PHE A 74 15.58 -23.60 -6.43
C PHE A 74 16.52 -23.74 -7.63
N ASN A 75 17.04 -22.61 -8.12
CA ASN A 75 17.91 -22.62 -9.29
C ASN A 75 19.27 -23.27 -9.03
N HIS A 76 19.79 -23.15 -7.81
CA HIS A 76 20.99 -23.86 -7.40
C HIS A 76 20.79 -25.38 -7.40
N ALA A 77 19.61 -25.85 -6.96
CA ALA A 77 19.31 -27.27 -6.89
C ALA A 77 18.96 -27.90 -8.24
N TYR A 78 18.21 -27.19 -9.07
CA TYR A 78 17.57 -27.76 -10.27
C TYR A 78 17.99 -27.11 -11.60
N GLY A 79 18.83 -26.07 -11.57
CA GLY A 79 19.19 -25.28 -12.75
C GLY A 79 18.34 -24.01 -12.92
N PRO A 80 18.68 -23.11 -13.88
CA PRO A 80 18.13 -21.75 -13.95
C PRO A 80 16.68 -21.69 -14.51
N HIS A 81 15.70 -22.19 -13.75
CA HIS A 81 14.30 -22.27 -14.17
C HIS A 81 13.46 -21.09 -13.67
N LEU A 82 13.73 -20.53 -12.49
CA LEU A 82 12.98 -19.42 -11.92
C LEU A 82 13.71 -18.09 -12.08
N ILE A 83 12.96 -16.99 -12.14
CA ILE A 83 13.51 -15.64 -12.22
C ILE A 83 13.49 -15.02 -10.82
N ALA A 84 14.63 -14.49 -10.37
CA ALA A 84 14.69 -13.72 -9.13
C ALA A 84 14.05 -12.33 -9.36
N PRO A 85 12.94 -12.00 -8.68
CA PRO A 85 12.20 -10.76 -8.95
C PRO A 85 12.89 -9.52 -8.40
N GLN A 86 12.89 -8.42 -9.15
CA GLN A 86 13.39 -7.12 -8.69
C GLN A 86 12.30 -6.31 -7.97
N THR A 87 12.70 -5.56 -6.94
CA THR A 87 11.78 -4.63 -6.26
C THR A 87 11.55 -3.44 -7.18
N LEU A 88 10.29 -3.16 -7.51
CA LEU A 88 9.91 -1.86 -8.03
C LEU A 88 9.31 -1.06 -6.86
N LEU A 89 10.10 -0.15 -6.29
CA LEU A 89 9.57 0.75 -5.27
C LEU A 89 8.55 1.68 -5.91
N SER A 90 7.33 1.69 -5.37
CA SER A 90 6.29 2.59 -5.87
C SER A 90 6.76 4.05 -5.73
N PRO A 91 6.65 4.88 -6.79
CA PRO A 91 6.93 6.31 -6.69
C PRO A 91 5.88 7.06 -5.87
N ALA A 92 4.83 6.38 -5.40
CA ALA A 92 3.75 6.97 -4.64
C ALA A 92 4.27 7.59 -3.34
N LYS A 93 4.03 8.90 -3.18
CA LYS A 93 4.36 9.65 -1.97
C LYS A 93 3.67 9.01 -0.76
N ARG A 94 4.40 8.87 0.34
CA ARG A 94 3.87 8.33 1.60
C ARG A 94 2.82 9.28 2.17
N ILE A 95 1.55 8.89 2.08
CA ILE A 95 0.43 9.65 2.66
C ILE A 95 0.25 9.26 4.13
N MET A 96 0.20 10.27 5.00
CA MET A 96 0.09 10.08 6.44
C MET A 96 -1.37 10.10 6.90
N SER A 97 -1.60 9.60 8.12
CA SER A 97 -2.92 9.66 8.74
C SER A 97 -3.35 11.10 8.98
N LEU A 98 -4.65 11.37 8.80
CA LEU A 98 -5.25 12.66 9.09
C LEU A 98 -5.34 12.96 10.59
N GLN A 99 -5.22 11.96 11.46
CA GLN A 99 -5.34 12.14 12.93
C GLN A 99 -3.99 11.97 13.64
N THR A 100 -3.12 11.13 13.10
CA THR A 100 -1.75 10.93 13.62
C THR A 100 -0.75 11.17 12.49
N PRO A 101 -0.38 12.42 12.17
CA PRO A 101 0.40 12.74 10.97
C PRO A 101 1.81 12.15 10.93
N THR A 102 2.30 11.58 12.03
CA THR A 102 3.57 10.84 12.11
C THR A 102 3.44 9.38 11.66
N GLN A 103 2.20 8.86 11.56
CA GLN A 103 1.92 7.49 11.16
C GLN A 103 1.37 7.45 9.72
N LYS A 104 1.76 6.41 8.98
CA LYS A 104 1.24 6.16 7.63
C LYS A 104 -0.27 5.91 7.68
N MET A 105 -1.01 6.41 6.69
CA MET A 105 -2.43 6.08 6.54
C MET A 105 -2.60 4.56 6.37
N SER A 106 -3.48 3.94 7.17
CA SER A 106 -3.68 2.49 7.17
C SER A 106 -5.15 2.11 7.05
N LYS A 107 -5.45 1.10 6.22
CA LYS A 107 -6.79 0.51 6.08
C LYS A 107 -7.30 -0.08 7.41
N SER A 108 -6.41 -0.66 8.20
CA SER A 108 -6.72 -1.37 9.46
C SER A 108 -6.81 -0.47 10.68
N HIS A 109 -6.50 0.83 10.55
CA HIS A 109 -6.61 1.75 11.68
C HIS A 109 -8.06 1.80 12.20
N PRO A 110 -8.29 1.70 13.52
CA PRO A 110 -9.64 1.59 14.08
C PRO A 110 -10.50 2.82 13.78
N SER A 111 -9.91 4.02 13.90
CA SER A 111 -10.59 5.28 13.60
C SER A 111 -10.78 5.52 12.10
N PRO A 112 -12.03 5.62 11.58
CA PRO A 112 -12.29 5.90 10.16
C PRO A 112 -11.91 7.30 9.71
N ILE A 113 -11.91 8.28 10.62
CA ILE A 113 -11.54 9.67 10.31
C ILE A 113 -10.03 9.85 10.09
N SER A 114 -9.24 8.83 10.40
CA SER A 114 -7.78 8.84 10.22
C SER A 114 -7.34 8.63 8.76
N ARG A 115 -8.28 8.27 7.87
CA ARG A 115 -8.02 7.86 6.48
C ARG A 115 -9.12 8.29 5.52
N ILE A 116 -8.76 8.47 4.26
CA ILE A 116 -9.68 8.69 3.14
C ILE A 116 -9.80 7.38 2.36
N ARG A 117 -11.02 6.92 2.10
CA ARG A 117 -11.29 5.79 1.20
C ARG A 117 -11.61 6.34 -0.19
N LEU A 118 -11.21 5.60 -1.22
CA LEU A 118 -11.55 5.94 -2.61
C LEU A 118 -13.07 6.00 -2.85
N THR A 119 -13.83 5.26 -2.03
CA THR A 119 -15.30 5.18 -2.07
C THR A 119 -15.99 6.10 -1.06
N ASP A 120 -15.26 6.93 -0.30
CA ASP A 120 -15.92 7.89 0.60
C ASP A 120 -16.70 8.92 -0.22
N PRO A 121 -17.95 9.26 0.17
CA PRO A 121 -18.71 10.29 -0.52
C PRO A 121 -18.10 11.68 -0.28
N PRO A 122 -18.35 12.67 -1.16
CA PRO A 122 -17.68 13.96 -1.10
C PRO A 122 -17.78 14.67 0.25
N ASN A 123 -18.96 14.66 0.86
CA ASN A 123 -19.20 15.26 2.17
C ASN A 123 -18.37 14.60 3.29
N THR A 124 -18.15 13.29 3.21
CA THR A 124 -17.33 12.55 4.19
C THR A 124 -15.86 12.91 4.04
N ILE A 125 -15.36 13.03 2.80
CA ILE A 125 -13.99 13.47 2.53
C ILE A 125 -13.76 14.87 3.08
N THR A 126 -14.66 15.81 2.78
CA THR A 126 -14.59 17.18 3.30
C THR A 126 -14.56 17.19 4.82
N LYS A 127 -15.47 16.47 5.49
CA LYS A 127 -15.50 16.39 6.96
C LYS A 127 -14.20 15.85 7.55
N LYS A 128 -13.64 14.78 6.97
CA LYS A 128 -12.39 14.17 7.43
C LYS A 128 -11.18 15.08 7.26
N ILE A 129 -11.09 15.79 6.14
CA ILE A 129 -10.00 16.74 5.90
C ILE A 129 -10.15 17.98 6.78
N SER A 130 -11.37 18.49 6.98
CA SER A 130 -11.63 19.59 7.92
C SER A 130 -11.21 19.25 9.35
N SER A 131 -11.42 17.99 9.79
CA SER A 131 -11.00 17.51 11.10
C SER A 131 -9.56 16.99 11.17
N ALA A 132 -8.77 17.12 10.10
CA ALA A 132 -7.38 16.68 10.09
C ALA A 132 -6.56 17.45 11.15
N LEU A 133 -5.72 16.72 11.88
CA LEU A 133 -4.83 17.29 12.89
C LEU A 133 -3.72 18.10 12.20
N THR A 134 -3.64 19.37 12.57
CA THR A 134 -2.58 20.30 12.22
C THR A 134 -1.95 20.84 13.50
N ASP A 135 -0.96 21.72 13.37
CA ASP A 135 -0.42 22.47 14.50
C ASP A 135 -1.22 23.76 14.77
N SER A 136 -0.76 24.54 15.75
CA SER A 136 -1.36 25.80 16.18
C SER A 136 -0.85 27.03 15.41
N GLN A 137 0.06 26.87 14.46
CA GLN A 137 0.59 27.98 13.67
C GLN A 137 -0.32 28.23 12.47
N ASN A 138 -0.95 29.40 12.41
CA ASN A 138 -1.97 29.66 11.38
C ASN A 138 -1.41 29.84 9.95
N ALA A 139 -0.09 29.96 9.80
CA ALA A 139 0.57 30.03 8.50
C ALA A 139 0.61 28.65 7.82
N VAL A 140 0.62 28.62 6.48
CA VAL A 140 0.81 27.40 5.69
C VAL A 140 2.27 27.31 5.26
N SER A 141 3.00 26.29 5.71
CA SER A 141 4.36 26.01 5.27
C SER A 141 4.61 24.52 5.12
N TYR A 142 5.52 24.14 4.22
CA TYR A 142 5.89 22.76 3.97
C TYR A 142 7.16 22.38 4.75
N SER A 143 6.97 21.66 5.86
CA SER A 143 8.05 21.08 6.68
C SER A 143 7.59 19.72 7.19
N PRO A 144 7.89 18.60 6.49
CA PRO A 144 7.40 17.28 6.89
C PRO A 144 7.86 16.81 8.27
N SER A 145 9.04 17.28 8.72
CA SER A 145 9.60 16.95 10.03
C SER A 145 8.94 17.73 11.17
N GLU A 146 8.74 19.04 11.00
CA GLU A 146 8.26 19.92 12.07
C GLU A 146 6.74 20.11 12.02
N ARG A 147 6.16 20.09 10.81
CA ARG A 147 4.74 20.33 10.53
C ARG A 147 4.14 19.19 9.71
N PRO A 148 4.15 17.95 10.22
CA PRO A 148 3.74 16.77 9.45
C PRO A 148 2.27 16.83 9.00
N GLY A 149 1.38 17.39 9.82
CA GLY A 149 -0.04 17.54 9.48
C GLY A 149 -0.28 18.47 8.28
N VAL A 150 0.31 19.66 8.33
CA VAL A 150 0.21 20.67 7.25
C VAL A 150 0.87 20.15 5.97
N SER A 151 2.06 19.55 6.10
CA SER A 151 2.81 18.98 4.98
C SER A 151 2.07 17.82 4.32
N ASN A 152 1.34 17.01 5.10
CA ASN A 152 0.49 15.93 4.58
C ASN A 152 -0.68 16.48 3.75
N LEU A 153 -1.34 17.56 4.20
CA LEU A 153 -2.41 18.21 3.44
C LEU A 153 -1.90 18.81 2.13
N LEU A 154 -0.76 19.51 2.16
CA LEU A 154 -0.10 20.02 0.95
C LEU A 154 0.30 18.89 -0.01
N THR A 155 0.73 17.75 0.52
CA THR A 155 1.06 16.56 -0.27
C THR A 155 -0.19 15.95 -0.92
N LEU A 156 -1.31 15.89 -0.19
CA LEU A 156 -2.60 15.47 -0.74
C LEU A 156 -3.07 16.40 -1.85
N TRP A 157 -3.03 17.72 -1.62
CA TRP A 157 -3.43 18.70 -2.63
C TRP A 157 -2.56 18.56 -3.88
N SER A 158 -1.23 18.57 -3.75
CA SER A 158 -0.29 18.34 -4.88
C SER A 158 -0.59 17.06 -5.66
N SER A 159 -0.97 15.98 -4.98
CA SER A 159 -1.23 14.69 -5.62
C SER A 159 -2.57 14.63 -6.38
N PHE A 160 -3.51 15.51 -6.05
CA PHE A 160 -4.83 15.59 -6.69
C PHE A 160 -5.05 16.91 -7.47
N ASP A 161 -4.00 17.70 -7.67
CA ASP A 161 -4.04 18.92 -8.48
C ASP A 161 -4.11 18.55 -9.97
N THR A 162 -5.34 18.44 -10.47
CA THR A 162 -5.60 18.12 -11.88
C THR A 162 -5.27 19.27 -12.83
N GLN A 163 -5.20 20.51 -12.32
CA GLN A 163 -4.89 21.70 -13.11
C GLN A 163 -3.37 21.84 -13.32
N ASN A 164 -2.57 21.45 -12.32
CA ASN A 164 -1.12 21.48 -12.41
C ASN A 164 -0.46 20.23 -11.79
N PRO A 165 -0.41 19.10 -12.52
CA PRO A 165 0.07 17.82 -11.99
C PRO A 165 1.54 17.80 -11.56
N LYS A 166 2.35 18.78 -12.00
CA LYS A 166 3.78 18.89 -11.65
C LYS A 166 4.01 19.74 -10.42
N ARG A 167 2.97 20.40 -9.90
CA ARG A 167 3.07 21.32 -8.78
C ARG A 167 3.42 20.57 -7.50
N THR A 168 4.52 20.98 -6.87
CA THR A 168 5.03 20.33 -5.67
C THR A 168 4.36 20.87 -4.40
N PRO A 169 4.36 20.11 -3.28
CA PRO A 169 3.81 20.58 -2.01
C PRO A 169 4.47 21.88 -1.51
N ALA A 170 5.77 22.05 -1.76
CA ALA A 170 6.51 23.25 -1.39
C ALA A 170 6.04 24.49 -2.18
N GLN A 171 5.87 24.36 -3.50
CA GLN A 171 5.32 25.43 -4.34
C GLN A 171 3.89 25.80 -3.95
N ILE A 172 3.06 24.82 -3.58
CA ILE A 172 1.72 25.10 -3.04
C ILE A 172 1.82 25.92 -1.75
N ALA A 173 2.75 25.56 -0.85
CA ALA A 173 2.95 26.29 0.39
C ALA A 173 3.37 27.75 0.15
N GLU A 174 4.33 28.00 -0.73
CA GLU A 174 4.79 29.34 -1.10
C GLU A 174 3.64 30.20 -1.66
N GLU A 175 2.80 29.63 -2.52
CA GLU A 175 1.63 30.33 -3.05
C GLU A 175 0.55 30.58 -1.99
N CYS A 176 0.35 29.63 -1.07
CA CYS A 176 -0.55 29.80 0.06
C CYS A 176 -0.07 30.92 0.99
N GLU A 177 1.24 30.99 1.26
CA GLU A 177 1.85 32.05 2.06
C GLU A 177 1.68 33.42 1.40
N ALA A 178 1.97 33.53 0.09
CA ALA A 178 1.78 34.76 -0.67
C ALA A 178 0.31 35.24 -0.66
N LYS A 179 -0.65 34.30 -0.67
CA LYS A 179 -2.09 34.56 -0.59
C LYS A 179 -2.62 34.69 0.85
N LYS A 180 -1.76 34.58 1.86
CA LYS A 180 -2.11 34.61 3.30
C LYS A 180 -3.19 33.58 3.68
N PHE A 181 -3.11 32.38 3.11
CA PHE A 181 -4.02 31.28 3.45
C PHE A 181 -3.94 30.93 4.92
N THR A 182 -5.10 30.71 5.53
CA THR A 182 -5.20 30.07 6.85
C THR A 182 -5.13 28.55 6.73
N LEU A 183 -4.95 27.86 7.85
CA LEU A 183 -5.08 26.39 7.89
C LEU A 183 -6.49 25.91 7.48
N GLY A 184 -7.51 26.73 7.73
CA GLY A 184 -8.88 26.46 7.29
C GLY A 184 -9.01 26.49 5.76
N ASP A 185 -8.39 27.48 5.12
CA ASP A 185 -8.33 27.58 3.65
C ASP A 185 -7.59 26.40 3.04
N LEU A 186 -6.43 26.05 3.60
CA LEU A 186 -5.66 24.86 3.18
C LEU A 186 -6.51 23.59 3.22
N LYS A 187 -7.23 23.35 4.33
CA LYS A 187 -8.10 22.18 4.48
C LYS A 187 -9.23 22.18 3.45
N ARG A 188 -9.85 23.33 3.22
CA ARG A 188 -10.93 23.48 2.22
C ARG A 188 -10.42 23.17 0.81
N GLU A 189 -9.32 23.79 0.39
CA GLU A 189 -8.79 23.56 -0.96
C GLU A 189 -8.25 22.14 -1.14
N THR A 190 -7.62 21.57 -0.10
CA THR A 190 -7.23 20.15 -0.12
C THR A 190 -8.44 19.24 -0.28
N ALA A 191 -9.55 19.52 0.42
CA ALA A 191 -10.79 18.76 0.28
C ALA A 191 -11.39 18.87 -1.11
N ASN A 192 -11.38 20.07 -1.71
CA ASN A 192 -11.83 20.30 -3.07
C ASN A 192 -10.99 19.47 -4.06
N ALA A 193 -9.66 19.59 -4.00
CA ALA A 193 -8.76 18.85 -4.88
C ALA A 193 -8.97 17.33 -4.78
N VAL A 194 -9.00 16.77 -3.56
CA VAL A 194 -9.22 15.33 -3.36
C VAL A 194 -10.60 14.91 -3.86
N ASN A 195 -11.65 15.71 -3.64
CA ASN A 195 -12.98 15.40 -4.12
C ASN A 195 -13.06 15.38 -5.64
N THR A 196 -12.52 16.39 -6.31
CA THR A 196 -12.46 16.48 -7.77
C THR A 196 -11.64 15.33 -8.36
N GLY A 197 -10.45 15.07 -7.82
CA GLY A 197 -9.58 14.01 -8.32
C GLY A 197 -10.15 12.60 -8.14
N LEU A 198 -10.93 12.36 -7.08
CA LEU A 198 -11.58 11.07 -6.84
C LEU A 198 -12.95 10.91 -7.52
N GLU A 199 -13.56 11.98 -8.02
CA GLU A 199 -14.87 11.93 -8.68
C GLU A 199 -14.93 10.92 -9.85
N PRO A 200 -14.02 10.94 -10.84
CA PRO A 200 -14.08 9.98 -11.94
C PRO A 200 -13.88 8.53 -11.48
N ILE A 201 -13.12 8.31 -10.40
CA ILE A 201 -12.91 6.97 -9.82
C ILE A 201 -14.20 6.48 -9.16
N ARG A 202 -14.87 7.34 -8.37
CA ARG A 202 -16.16 7.01 -7.73
C ARG A 202 -17.25 6.70 -8.75
N LYS A 203 -17.39 7.54 -9.79
CA LYS A 203 -18.37 7.31 -10.87
C LYS A 203 -18.14 5.97 -11.57
N ASN A 204 -16.89 5.64 -11.86
CA ASN A 204 -16.56 4.34 -12.45
C ASN A 204 -16.81 3.18 -11.49
N TYR A 205 -16.49 3.33 -10.21
CA TYR A 205 -16.78 2.32 -9.20
C TYR A 205 -18.28 2.05 -9.11
N GLU A 206 -19.12 3.09 -9.03
CA GLU A 206 -20.59 2.96 -8.98
C GLU A 206 -21.14 2.33 -10.26
N ARG A 207 -20.65 2.75 -11.43
CA ARG A 207 -21.01 2.14 -12.72
C ARG A 207 -20.69 0.65 -12.75
N LEU A 208 -19.50 0.26 -12.32
CA LEU A 208 -19.05 -1.14 -12.30
C LEU A 208 -19.81 -1.98 -11.28
N LEU A 209 -20.25 -1.38 -10.17
CA LEU A 209 -21.04 -2.06 -9.15
C LEU A 209 -22.48 -2.34 -9.62
N GLY A 210 -23.03 -1.48 -10.48
CA GLY A 210 -24.35 -1.66 -11.09
C GLY A 210 -24.37 -2.53 -12.34
N ASP A 211 -23.21 -2.94 -12.86
CA ASP A 211 -23.07 -3.79 -14.04
C ASP A 211 -22.99 -5.27 -13.60
N GLU A 212 -24.15 -5.89 -13.40
CA GLU A 212 -24.27 -7.26 -12.93
C GLU A 212 -23.50 -8.24 -13.84
N GLY A 213 -22.56 -8.99 -13.26
CA GLY A 213 -21.77 -9.99 -13.98
C GLY A 213 -20.49 -9.46 -14.63
N TYR A 214 -20.28 -8.13 -14.72
CA TYR A 214 -19.06 -7.60 -15.34
C TYR A 214 -17.80 -7.95 -14.55
N VAL A 215 -17.83 -7.79 -13.21
CA VAL A 215 -16.67 -8.09 -12.35
C VAL A 215 -16.36 -9.59 -12.39
N GLU A 216 -17.39 -10.43 -12.35
CA GLU A 216 -17.27 -11.88 -12.49
C GLU A 216 -16.64 -12.26 -13.83
N GLU A 217 -17.09 -11.66 -14.93
CA GLU A 217 -16.56 -11.95 -16.26
C GLU A 217 -15.10 -11.51 -16.41
N VAL A 218 -14.73 -10.33 -15.87
CA VAL A 218 -13.34 -9.86 -15.83
C VAL A 218 -12.48 -10.81 -14.99
N ALA A 219 -12.95 -11.21 -13.80
CA ALA A 219 -12.25 -12.14 -12.93
C ALA A 219 -12.08 -13.51 -13.59
N ARG A 220 -13.10 -14.02 -14.29
CA ARG A 220 -13.05 -15.28 -15.04
C ARG A 220 -12.01 -15.22 -16.16
N LYS A 221 -12.03 -14.17 -16.98
CA LYS A 221 -11.01 -13.97 -18.04
C LYS A 221 -9.60 -13.85 -17.48
N GLY A 222 -9.44 -13.11 -16.38
CA GLY A 222 -8.16 -12.99 -15.68
C GLY A 222 -7.66 -14.33 -15.14
N GLY A 223 -8.55 -15.12 -14.53
CA GLY A 223 -8.25 -16.45 -14.00
C GLY A 223 -7.79 -17.44 -15.06
N ILE A 224 -8.42 -17.43 -16.24
CA ILE A 224 -7.99 -18.27 -17.38
C ILE A 224 -6.56 -17.90 -17.80
N LYS A 225 -6.29 -16.61 -18.04
CA LYS A 225 -4.95 -16.14 -18.43
C LYS A 225 -3.88 -16.45 -17.38
N ALA A 226 -4.20 -16.22 -16.11
CA ALA A 226 -3.29 -16.52 -15.01
C ALA A 226 -2.99 -18.02 -14.92
N ARG A 227 -4.01 -18.88 -15.06
CA ARG A 227 -3.84 -20.34 -15.05
C ARG A 227 -2.98 -20.83 -16.21
N GLU A 228 -3.23 -20.35 -17.42
CA GLU A 228 -2.43 -20.72 -18.61
C GLU A 228 -0.96 -20.33 -18.45
N ASN A 229 -0.68 -19.16 -17.89
CA ASN A 229 0.69 -18.72 -17.61
C ASN A 229 1.35 -19.54 -16.49
N ALA A 230 0.63 -19.78 -15.39
CA ALA A 230 1.12 -20.54 -14.25
C ALA A 230 1.41 -22.00 -14.61
N GLU A 231 0.57 -22.64 -15.43
CA GLU A 231 0.75 -24.05 -15.82
C GLU A 231 2.06 -24.25 -16.59
N ARG A 232 2.47 -23.30 -17.44
CA ARG A 232 3.77 -23.37 -18.15
C ARG A 232 4.94 -23.48 -17.18
N THR A 233 4.95 -22.64 -16.14
CA THR A 233 5.98 -22.69 -15.10
C THR A 233 5.87 -23.98 -14.28
N MET A 234 4.65 -24.41 -13.94
CA MET A 234 4.44 -25.61 -13.14
C MET A 234 4.83 -26.91 -13.85
N VAL A 235 4.69 -26.98 -15.18
CA VAL A 235 5.20 -28.10 -15.98
C VAL A 235 6.72 -28.19 -15.85
N GLU A 236 7.44 -27.10 -16.09
CA GLU A 236 8.90 -27.05 -15.92
C GLU A 236 9.33 -27.43 -14.49
N VAL A 237 8.64 -26.88 -13.49
CA VAL A 237 8.94 -27.16 -12.07
C VAL A 237 8.71 -28.62 -11.71
N ARG A 238 7.60 -29.23 -12.16
CA ARG A 238 7.31 -30.64 -11.88
C ARG A 238 8.35 -31.55 -12.53
N GLU A 239 8.70 -31.29 -13.78
CA GLU A 239 9.68 -32.07 -14.54
C GLU A 239 11.03 -32.12 -13.83
N VAL A 240 11.56 -30.96 -13.40
CA VAL A 240 12.91 -30.89 -12.79
C VAL A 240 12.94 -31.40 -11.34
N VAL A 241 11.80 -31.36 -10.65
CA VAL A 241 11.66 -31.93 -9.29
C VAL A 241 11.40 -33.45 -9.35
N GLY A 242 10.96 -33.98 -10.50
CA GLY A 242 10.75 -35.41 -10.73
C GLY A 242 9.31 -35.89 -10.50
N PHE A 243 8.32 -35.05 -10.80
CA PHE A 243 6.88 -35.37 -10.75
C PHE A 243 6.24 -35.46 -12.14
#